data_AF-A0A0R1RQY2-F1
#
_entry.id   AF-A0A0R1RQY2-F1
#
_cell.length_a   1.000
_cell.length_b   1.000
_cell.length_c   1.000
_cell.angle_alpha   90.00
_cell.angle_beta   90.00
_cell.angle_gamma   90.00
#
_symmetry.space_group_name_H-M   'P 1'
#
loop_
_entity.id
_entity.type
_entity.pdbx_description
1 polymer ?
#
loop_
_entity_poly.entity_id
_entity_poly.type
_entity_poly.pdbx_seq_one_letter_code
_entity_poly.pdbx_strand_id
1 'polypeptide(L)'
;MMTTIENPIIKGMAPDPSIIRVGADYYIATSTFHWNPAVQIFHSTDLANWELSSYALTNHEVDLRGTSTPAGIWAPIFLMIPNPRNTG
;
A
#
# COMPACT_ATOMS: atom_id res chain seq x y z
N MET A 1 20.89 -15.82 -8.27
CA MET A 1 21.46 -14.49 -7.92
C MET A 1 20.79 -14.05 -6.63
N MET A 2 21.55 -13.61 -5.63
CA MET A 2 20.99 -13.06 -4.39
C MET A 2 20.52 -11.63 -4.70
N THR A 3 19.25 -11.32 -4.48
CA THR A 3 18.76 -9.96 -4.68
C THR A 3 19.21 -9.10 -3.49
N THR A 4 20.08 -8.12 -3.75
CA THR A 4 20.51 -7.16 -2.73
C THR A 4 19.46 -6.08 -2.61
N ILE A 5 19.00 -5.82 -1.39
CA ILE A 5 18.07 -4.73 -1.11
C ILE A 5 18.85 -3.40 -1.09
N GLU A 6 18.47 -2.48 -1.99
CA GLU A 6 19.01 -1.13 -2.02
C GLU A 6 17.95 -0.12 -1.57
N ASN A 7 18.27 0.64 -0.53
CA ASN A 7 17.37 1.66 -0.01
C ASN A 7 17.50 2.98 -0.82
N PRO A 8 16.39 3.70 -1.05
CA PRO A 8 15.00 3.33 -0.72
C PRO A 8 14.41 2.32 -1.71
N ILE A 9 13.76 1.27 -1.19
CA ILE A 9 13.08 0.24 -1.99
C ILE A 9 11.87 0.78 -2.78
N ILE A 10 11.24 1.84 -2.28
CA ILE A 10 10.19 2.59 -2.96
C ILE A 10 10.57 4.07 -2.83
N LYS A 11 10.79 4.74 -3.97
CA LYS A 11 11.24 6.14 -4.03
C LYS A 11 10.04 7.08 -4.19
N GLY A 12 10.16 8.30 -3.66
CA GLY A 12 9.14 9.34 -3.79
C GLY A 12 8.15 9.37 -2.62
N MET A 13 6.89 9.69 -2.90
CA MET A 13 5.83 9.84 -1.90
C MET A 13 5.22 8.47 -1.56
N ALA A 14 5.88 7.73 -0.67
CA ALA A 14 5.42 6.44 -0.14
C ALA A 14 5.55 6.36 1.40
N PRO A 15 4.90 7.26 2.17
CA PRO A 15 4.98 7.28 3.63
C PRO A 15 4.12 6.21 4.30
N ASP A 16 4.40 5.94 5.58
CA ASP A 16 3.65 5.04 6.44
C ASP A 16 3.46 3.60 5.88
N PRO A 17 4.54 2.87 5.57
CA PRO A 17 4.43 1.54 4.98
C PRO A 17 3.82 0.53 5.95
N SER A 18 2.72 -0.09 5.53
CA SER A 18 2.12 -1.25 6.19
C SER A 18 2.28 -2.49 5.30
N ILE A 19 3.12 -3.44 5.73
CA ILE A 19 3.51 -4.61 4.93
C ILE A 19 2.79 -5.89 5.38
N ILE A 20 2.37 -6.72 4.42
CA ILE A 20 1.92 -8.10 4.66
C ILE A 20 2.54 -9.06 3.64
N ARG A 21 2.49 -10.36 3.96
CA ARG A 21 2.85 -11.45 3.05
C ARG A 21 1.65 -12.38 2.85
N VAL A 22 1.44 -12.80 1.62
CA VAL A 22 0.39 -13.73 1.19
C VAL A 22 1.03 -14.80 0.31
N GLY A 23 1.22 -16.01 0.85
CA GLY A 23 1.90 -17.06 0.11
C GLY A 23 3.34 -16.67 -0.26
N ALA A 24 3.62 -16.50 -1.56
CA ALA A 24 4.92 -16.07 -2.07
C ALA A 24 5.03 -14.55 -2.28
N ASP A 25 3.92 -13.83 -2.16
CA ASP A 25 3.81 -12.42 -2.51
C ASP A 25 3.86 -11.51 -1.29
N TYR A 26 4.45 -10.34 -1.46
CA TYR A 26 4.52 -9.27 -0.47
C TYR A 26 3.77 -8.05 -0.98
N TYR A 27 3.11 -7.35 -0.06
CA TYR A 27 2.35 -6.16 -0.36
C TYR A 27 2.62 -5.07 0.67
N ILE A 28 2.75 -3.81 0.22
CA ILE A 28 2.89 -2.64 1.07
C ILE A 28 1.75 -1.66 0.75
N ALA A 29 1.02 -1.22 1.77
CA ALA A 29 0.12 -0.08 1.67
C ALA A 29 0.80 1.19 2.20
N THR A 30 0.68 2.32 1.51
CA THR A 30 1.22 3.63 1.95
C THR A 30 0.14 4.71 1.98
N SER A 31 0.33 5.72 2.82
CA SER A 31 -0.58 6.85 2.92
C SER A 31 -0.44 7.82 1.74
N THR A 32 -1.53 8.47 1.35
CA THR A 32 -1.58 9.42 0.22
C THR A 32 -2.16 10.78 0.61
N PHE A 33 -2.54 11.00 1.87
CA PHE A 33 -3.13 12.25 2.36
C PHE A 33 -4.37 12.67 1.54
N HIS A 34 -4.27 13.76 0.78
CA HIS A 34 -5.36 14.30 -0.04
C HIS A 34 -5.33 13.85 -1.50
N TRP A 35 -4.34 13.04 -1.90
CA TRP A 35 -4.24 12.58 -3.28
C TRP A 35 -5.28 11.49 -3.56
N ASN A 36 -5.94 11.62 -4.71
CA ASN A 36 -6.86 10.63 -5.27
C ASN A 36 -6.33 10.18 -6.64
N PRO A 37 -6.24 8.87 -6.95
CA PRO A 37 -6.60 7.72 -6.11
C PRO A 37 -5.73 7.58 -4.86
N ALA A 38 -6.31 7.02 -3.79
CA ALA A 38 -5.73 7.01 -2.45
C ALA A 38 -5.36 5.61 -1.93
N VAL A 39 -4.41 5.59 -0.99
CA VAL A 39 -3.75 4.40 -0.44
C VAL A 39 -3.10 3.55 -1.53
N GLN A 40 -1.83 3.81 -1.82
CA GLN A 40 -1.08 3.04 -2.81
C GLN A 40 -0.78 1.64 -2.27
N ILE A 41 -0.96 0.62 -3.10
CA ILE A 41 -0.62 -0.76 -2.81
C ILE A 41 0.52 -1.16 -3.75
N PHE A 42 1.69 -1.42 -3.18
CA PHE A 42 2.85 -1.96 -3.88
C PHE A 42 2.90 -3.48 -3.72
N HIS A 43 3.42 -4.17 -4.73
CA HIS A 43 3.62 -5.62 -4.74
C HIS A 43 5.10 -5.95 -5.00
N SER A 44 5.57 -7.03 -4.40
CA SER A 44 6.90 -7.59 -4.60
C SER A 44 6.89 -9.10 -4.35
N THR A 45 7.79 -9.83 -4.98
CA THR A 45 8.05 -11.26 -4.70
C THR A 45 9.39 -11.49 -4.01
N ASP A 46 10.24 -10.45 -3.89
CA ASP A 46 11.62 -10.57 -3.44
C ASP A 46 12.05 -9.52 -2.40
N LEU A 47 11.11 -8.68 -1.94
CA LEU A 47 11.29 -7.57 -0.99
C LEU A 47 12.21 -6.44 -1.46
N ALA A 48 12.86 -6.57 -2.62
CA ALA A 48 13.80 -5.59 -3.15
C ALA A 48 13.16 -4.77 -4.27
N ASN A 49 12.45 -5.43 -5.18
CA ASN A 49 11.80 -4.82 -6.32
C ASN A 49 10.31 -4.67 -6.04
N TRP A 50 9.83 -3.44 -6.06
CA TRP A 50 8.44 -3.09 -5.76
C TRP A 50 7.79 -2.36 -6.93
N GLU A 51 6.61 -2.82 -7.32
CA GLU A 51 5.81 -2.19 -8.36
C GLU A 51 4.47 -1.72 -7.77
N LEU A 52 3.98 -0.57 -8.23
CA LEU A 52 2.66 -0.10 -7.87
C LEU A 52 1.62 -1.03 -8.49
N SER A 53 0.92 -1.79 -7.65
CA SER A 53 -0.07 -2.78 -8.07
C SER A 53 -1.45 -2.17 -8.23
N SER A 54 -1.89 -1.39 -7.25
CA SER A 54 -3.22 -0.80 -7.24
C SER A 54 -3.34 0.35 -6.22
N TYR A 55 -4.55 0.92 -6.12
CA TYR A 55 -4.93 1.85 -5.07
C TYR A 55 -6.15 1.28 -4.35
N ALA A 56 -6.20 1.40 -3.01
CA ALA A 56 -7.32 0.86 -2.25
C ALA A 56 -8.61 1.69 -2.44
N LEU A 57 -8.47 2.99 -2.68
CA LEU A 57 -9.56 3.93 -2.87
C LEU A 57 -9.36 4.62 -4.22
N THR A 58 -10.30 4.44 -5.14
CA THR A 58 -10.13 4.88 -6.55
C THR A 58 -11.19 5.88 -7.00
N ASN A 59 -12.28 5.98 -6.26
CA ASN A 59 -13.42 6.84 -6.58
C ASN A 59 -13.68 7.80 -5.40
N HIS A 60 -14.93 8.22 -5.27
CA HIS A 60 -15.40 9.10 -4.20
C HIS A 60 -15.79 8.31 -2.94
N GLU A 61 -15.04 7.26 -2.58
CA GLU A 61 -15.31 6.51 -1.35
C GLU A 61 -15.06 7.38 -0.10
N VAL A 62 -14.21 8.42 -0.22
CA VAL A 62 -13.89 9.38 0.83
C VAL A 62 -14.02 10.81 0.30
N ASP A 63 -14.79 11.65 1.01
CA ASP A 63 -14.91 13.08 0.72
C ASP A 63 -13.97 13.88 1.64
N LEU A 64 -12.89 14.43 1.07
CA LEU A 64 -11.89 15.24 1.78
C LEU A 64 -12.07 16.74 1.55
N ARG A 65 -13.21 17.18 0.97
CA ARG A 65 -13.43 18.61 0.73
C ARG A 65 -13.58 19.36 2.06
N GLY A 66 -12.84 20.45 2.20
CA GLY A 66 -12.89 21.31 3.39
C GLY A 66 -11.94 20.90 4.52
N THR A 67 -11.13 19.85 4.36
CA THR A 67 -10.08 19.51 5.32
C THR A 67 -8.84 20.39 5.13
N SER A 68 -8.12 20.70 6.22
CA SER A 68 -6.87 21.47 6.16
C SER A 68 -5.70 20.60 5.69
N THR A 69 -4.70 21.18 5.00
CA THR A 69 -3.47 20.44 4.66
C THR A 69 -2.48 20.49 5.83
N PRO A 70 -1.87 19.36 6.29
CA PRO A 70 -1.88 18.00 5.73
C PRO A 70 -2.78 17.00 6.49
N ALA A 71 -4.11 17.17 6.48
CA ALA A 71 -5.08 16.13 6.81
C ALA A 71 -5.25 15.10 5.67
N GLY A 72 -6.34 14.34 5.68
CA GLY A 72 -6.67 13.34 4.67
C GLY A 72 -6.41 11.92 5.16
N ILE A 73 -5.95 11.05 4.26
CA ILE A 73 -5.70 9.65 4.55
C ILE A 73 -4.27 9.46 5.06
N TRP A 74 -4.15 9.32 6.37
CA TRP A 74 -2.90 9.06 7.08
C TRP A 74 -2.61 7.55 7.16
N ALA A 75 -1.66 7.14 8.00
CA ALA A 75 -1.13 5.79 8.11
C ALA A 75 -2.21 4.67 8.00
N PRO A 76 -2.18 3.88 6.92
CA PRO A 76 -3.07 2.73 6.78
C PRO A 76 -2.58 1.54 7.63
N ILE A 77 -3.51 0.66 8.00
CA ILE A 77 -3.19 -0.70 8.46
C ILE A 77 -3.64 -1.66 7.36
N PHE A 78 -2.73 -2.50 6.89
CA PHE A 78 -3.01 -3.51 5.88
C PHE A 78 -3.07 -4.91 6.50
N LEU A 79 -4.17 -5.62 6.29
CA LEU A 79 -4.40 -6.96 6.83
C LEU A 79 -5.16 -7.81 5.80
N MET A 80 -4.67 -9.02 5.54
CA MET A 80 -5.42 -10.02 4.79
C MET A 80 -6.43 -10.73 5.69
N ILE A 81 -7.70 -10.72 5.28
CA ILE A 81 -8.74 -11.56 5.88
C ILE A 81 -8.93 -12.80 4.99
N PRO A 82 -8.61 -14.02 5.48
CA PRO A 82 -8.86 -15.24 4.73
C PRO A 82 -10.35 -15.40 4.43
N ASN A 83 -10.70 -15.77 3.20
CA ASN A 83 -12.08 -16.14 2.90
C ASN A 83 -12.38 -17.52 3.53
N PRO A 84 -13.32 -17.62 4.49
CA PRO A 84 -13.65 -18.89 5.14
C PRO A 84 -14.20 -19.95 4.18
N ARG A 85 -14.57 -19.59 2.95
CA ARG A 85 -14.97 -20.54 1.89
C ARG A 85 -13.81 -21.19 1.14
N ASN A 86 -12.57 -20.73 1.36
CA ASN A 86 -11.38 -21.18 0.62
C ASN A 86 -10.40 -21.99 1.48
N THR A 87 -10.80 -22.43 2.68
CA THR A 87 -10.05 -23.39 3.49
C THR A 87 -10.49 -24.81 3.13
N GLY A 88 -9.95 -25.32 2.02
CA GLY A 88 -9.99 -26.74 1.66
C GLY A 88 -8.78 -27.49 2.21
#